data_AF-A0A6B2TIX9-F1
#
_entry.id   AF-A0A6B2TIX9-F1
#
_cell.length_a   1.000
_cell.length_b   1.000
_cell.length_c   1.000
_cell.angle_alpha   90.00
_cell.angle_beta   90.00
_cell.angle_gamma   90.00
#
_symmetry.space_group_name_H-M   'P 1'
#
loop_
_entity.id
_entity.type
_entity.pdbx_description
1 polymer ?
#
loop_
_entity_poly.entity_id
_entity_poly.type
_entity_poly.pdbx_seq_one_letter_code
_entity_poly.pdbx_strand_id
1 'polypeptide(L)'
;GDPRAWAAADALRAPAATAMQAAHHTRGWTNLAHAATALGYDVRAREFLALAARGLTETSSPYLEGLTQTAQLVLAWHQGRWEGLHAAADRTTRLYAEIPDLTAEAMLVRGLTALHVLGDVPQARRDLARAARITRYDTGVILTAAAAATARVHLEAGRPGQACEAVEETLHRLERTGGWVWAGEVAPTAVEVLYASGQGERARRLVAEFDAATERLDAP
;
A
#
# COMPACT_ATOMS: atom_id res chain seq x y z
N GLY A 1 1.62 -13.84 -0.01
CA GLY A 1 1.28 -14.42 -1.31
C GLY A 1 1.81 -15.84 -1.40
N ASP A 2 2.97 -16.07 -2.00
CA ASP A 2 3.56 -17.41 -2.06
C ASP A 2 4.17 -17.79 -0.69
N PRO A 3 3.77 -18.91 -0.05
CA PRO A 3 4.33 -19.35 1.24
C PRO A 3 5.85 -19.55 1.22
N ARG A 4 6.44 -19.82 0.04
CA ARG A 4 7.88 -20.01 -0.13
C ARG A 4 8.68 -18.71 0.03
N ALA A 5 8.01 -17.55 -0.04
CA ALA A 5 8.65 -16.25 0.15
C ALA A 5 9.36 -16.14 1.51
N TRP A 6 8.88 -16.85 2.53
CA TRP A 6 9.48 -16.82 3.87
C TRP A 6 10.82 -17.54 3.92
N ALA A 7 10.93 -18.70 3.26
CA ALA A 7 12.21 -19.38 3.14
C ALA A 7 13.23 -18.53 2.36
N ALA A 8 12.78 -17.80 1.33
CA ALA A 8 13.63 -16.85 0.61
C ALA A 8 14.05 -15.67 1.50
N ALA A 9 13.14 -15.14 2.33
CA ALA A 9 13.45 -14.11 3.30
C ALA A 9 14.48 -14.60 4.34
N ASP A 10 14.36 -15.84 4.82
CA ASP A 10 15.34 -16.40 5.77
C ASP A 10 16.73 -16.59 5.14
N ALA A 11 16.81 -16.95 3.85
CA ALA A 11 18.07 -17.03 3.13
C ALA A 11 18.80 -15.67 3.04
N LEU A 12 18.06 -14.54 2.99
CA LEU A 12 18.64 -13.19 2.99
C LEU A 12 19.30 -12.81 4.32
N ARG A 13 19.07 -13.56 5.41
CA ARG A 13 19.68 -13.28 6.73
C ARG A 13 21.18 -13.56 6.78
N ALA A 14 21.73 -14.28 5.79
CA ALA A 14 23.17 -14.47 5.68
C ALA A 14 23.89 -13.10 5.60
N PRO A 15 25.07 -12.94 6.23
CA PRO A 15 25.82 -11.69 6.15
C PRO A 15 26.14 -11.31 4.70
N ALA A 16 26.02 -10.03 4.37
CA ALA A 16 26.45 -9.53 3.08
C ALA A 16 27.99 -9.56 3.00
N ALA A 17 28.54 -10.04 1.88
CA ALA A 17 29.98 -10.07 1.66
C ALA A 17 30.53 -8.77 1.06
N THR A 18 29.65 -7.89 0.55
CA THR A 18 30.02 -6.62 -0.09
C THR A 18 29.02 -5.51 0.25
N ALA A 19 29.45 -4.25 0.13
CA ALA A 19 28.58 -3.09 0.31
C ALA A 19 27.37 -3.10 -0.66
N MET A 20 27.58 -3.55 -1.90
CA MET A 20 26.50 -3.70 -2.89
C MET A 20 25.47 -4.73 -2.43
N GLN A 21 25.92 -5.88 -1.93
CA GLN A 21 25.02 -6.90 -1.36
C GLN A 21 24.29 -6.37 -0.13
N ALA A 22 24.97 -5.62 0.74
CA ALA A 22 24.33 -5.01 1.91
C ALA A 22 23.21 -4.03 1.49
N ALA A 23 23.46 -3.18 0.49
CA ALA A 23 22.44 -2.30 -0.07
C ALA A 23 21.24 -3.07 -0.68
N HIS A 24 21.50 -4.19 -1.36
CA HIS A 24 20.44 -5.07 -1.87
C HIS A 24 19.67 -5.77 -0.76
N HIS A 25 20.33 -6.22 0.32
CA HIS A 25 19.66 -6.78 1.48
C HIS A 25 18.75 -5.74 2.12
N THR A 26 19.23 -4.52 2.36
CA THR A 26 18.43 -3.40 2.88
C THR A 26 17.19 -3.17 2.03
N ARG A 27 17.34 -3.05 0.71
CA ARG A 27 16.20 -2.92 -0.21
C ARG A 27 15.25 -4.11 -0.12
N GLY A 28 15.78 -5.33 -0.07
CA GLY A 28 15.00 -6.57 0.05
C GLY A 28 14.16 -6.58 1.32
N TRP A 29 14.75 -6.21 2.47
CA TRP A 29 14.05 -6.08 3.73
C TRP A 29 12.94 -5.04 3.67
N THR A 30 13.20 -3.87 3.09
CA THR A 30 12.15 -2.84 2.96
C THR A 30 11.00 -3.29 2.07
N ASN A 31 11.29 -3.93 0.93
CA ASN A 31 10.25 -4.49 0.05
C ASN A 31 9.43 -5.59 0.76
N LEU A 32 10.09 -6.45 1.55
CA LEU A 32 9.41 -7.47 2.34
C LEU A 32 8.53 -6.84 3.43
N ALA A 33 8.95 -5.70 4.01
CA ALA A 33 8.12 -4.96 4.95
C ALA A 33 6.85 -4.38 4.29
N HIS A 34 6.97 -3.80 3.10
CA HIS A 34 5.81 -3.33 2.33
C HIS A 34 4.85 -4.47 2.02
N ALA A 35 5.37 -5.57 1.48
CA ALA A 35 4.56 -6.74 1.15
C ALA A 35 3.90 -7.33 2.41
N ALA A 36 4.64 -7.47 3.51
CA ALA A 36 4.07 -7.95 4.77
C ALA A 36 2.97 -7.02 5.29
N THR A 37 3.15 -5.70 5.20
CA THR A 37 2.15 -4.72 5.62
C THR A 37 0.87 -4.84 4.80
N ALA A 38 1.00 -4.87 3.47
CA ALA A 38 -0.13 -4.99 2.54
C ALA A 38 -0.92 -6.30 2.72
N LEU A 39 -0.27 -7.34 3.25
CA LEU A 39 -0.87 -8.63 3.55
C LEU A 39 -1.34 -8.76 5.01
N GLY A 40 -1.23 -7.73 5.85
CA GLY A 40 -1.66 -7.80 7.26
C GLY A 40 -0.67 -8.49 8.23
N TYR A 41 0.56 -8.77 7.78
CA TYR A 41 1.63 -9.36 8.60
C TYR A 41 2.43 -8.31 9.40
N ASP A 42 1.75 -7.57 10.27
CA ASP A 42 2.31 -6.43 11.01
C ASP A 42 3.57 -6.75 11.82
N VAL A 43 3.62 -7.92 12.45
CA VAL A 43 4.78 -8.35 13.24
C VAL A 43 6.00 -8.52 12.34
N ARG A 44 5.84 -9.20 11.20
CA ARG A 44 6.92 -9.43 10.25
C ARG A 44 7.34 -8.14 9.55
N ALA A 45 6.39 -7.28 9.21
CA ALA A 45 6.67 -5.96 8.65
C ALA A 45 7.61 -5.15 9.57
N ARG A 46 7.36 -5.15 10.89
CA ARG A 46 8.26 -4.50 11.87
C ARG A 46 9.64 -5.15 11.92
N GLU A 47 9.71 -6.48 11.91
CA GLU A 47 11.00 -7.19 11.92
C GLU A 47 11.84 -6.86 10.70
N PHE A 48 11.22 -6.83 9.51
CA PHE A 48 11.91 -6.47 8.28
C PHE A 48 12.33 -5.00 8.26
N LEU A 49 11.51 -4.06 8.76
CA LEU A 49 11.95 -2.66 8.90
C LEU A 49 13.11 -2.50 9.88
N ALA A 50 13.16 -3.29 10.95
CA ALA A 50 14.29 -3.30 11.87
C ALA A 50 15.58 -3.83 11.21
N LEU A 51 15.46 -4.85 10.35
CA LEU A 51 16.56 -5.34 9.53
C LEU A 51 17.05 -4.30 8.51
N ALA A 52 16.12 -3.65 7.80
CA ALA A 52 16.42 -2.58 6.86
C ALA A 52 17.13 -1.40 7.56
N ALA A 53 16.62 -0.96 8.71
CA ALA A 53 17.21 0.14 9.48
C ALA A 53 18.66 -0.14 9.92
N ARG A 54 18.98 -1.39 10.30
CA ARG A 54 20.38 -1.78 10.57
C ARG A 54 21.24 -1.63 9.32
N GLY A 55 20.76 -2.11 8.18
CA GLY A 55 21.48 -2.01 6.91
C GLY A 55 21.70 -0.57 6.45
N LEU A 56 20.82 0.38 6.82
CA LEU A 56 21.01 1.81 6.54
C LEU A 56 22.20 2.42 7.26
N THR A 57 22.63 1.90 8.42
CA THR A 57 23.80 2.43 9.14
C THR A 57 25.11 2.27 8.34
N GLU A 58 25.11 1.37 7.36
CA GLU A 58 26.26 1.03 6.51
C GLU A 58 26.17 1.66 5.10
N THR A 59 25.11 2.43 4.79
CA THR A 59 24.90 3.04 3.47
C THR A 59 24.40 4.48 3.58
N SER A 60 24.94 5.39 2.77
CA SER A 60 24.46 6.77 2.64
C SER A 60 23.55 6.92 1.41
N SER A 61 22.59 6.01 1.21
CA SER A 61 21.75 5.99 0.01
C SER A 61 20.43 6.71 0.29
N PRO A 62 20.20 7.92 -0.25
CA PRO A 62 18.96 8.66 0.03
C PRO A 62 17.72 7.92 -0.46
N TYR A 63 17.87 7.10 -1.49
CA TYR A 63 16.78 6.27 -2.00
C TYR A 63 16.40 5.16 -1.01
N LEU A 64 17.38 4.46 -0.42
CA LEU A 64 17.08 3.39 0.55
C LEU A 64 16.55 3.94 1.88
N GLU A 65 17.07 5.09 2.30
CA GLU A 65 16.53 5.84 3.45
C GLU A 65 15.06 6.19 3.20
N GLY A 66 14.76 6.78 2.04
CA GLY A 66 13.41 7.17 1.69
C GLY A 66 12.46 6.00 1.51
N LEU A 67 12.90 4.92 0.87
CA LEU A 67 12.12 3.68 0.74
C LEU A 67 11.74 3.11 2.12
N THR A 68 12.68 3.12 3.06
CA THR A 68 12.44 2.62 4.42
C THR A 68 11.53 3.56 5.21
N GLN A 69 11.69 4.86 5.03
CA GLN A 69 10.86 5.87 5.66
C GLN A 69 9.40 5.81 5.18
N THR A 70 9.16 5.65 3.88
CA THR A 70 7.78 5.54 3.36
C THR A 70 7.13 4.21 3.77
N ALA A 71 7.88 3.11 3.82
CA ALA A 71 7.40 1.84 4.38
C ALA A 71 6.97 1.96 5.85
N GLN A 72 7.70 2.74 6.66
CA GLN A 72 7.31 3.03 8.04
C GLN A 72 6.01 3.83 8.13
N LEU A 73 5.78 4.79 7.21
CA LEU A 73 4.53 5.55 7.16
C LEU A 73 3.34 4.65 6.85
N VAL A 74 3.47 3.77 5.85
CA VAL A 74 2.43 2.82 5.47
C VAL A 74 2.12 1.87 6.63
N LEU A 75 3.15 1.29 7.26
CA LEU A 75 2.94 0.43 8.43
C LEU A 75 2.28 1.16 9.60
N ALA A 76 2.66 2.41 9.87
CA ALA A 76 2.03 3.22 10.91
C ALA A 76 0.55 3.50 10.61
N TRP A 77 0.20 3.71 9.33
CA TRP A 77 -1.18 3.84 8.89
C TRP A 77 -2.00 2.57 9.20
N HIS A 78 -1.55 1.40 8.75
CA HIS A 78 -2.26 0.13 8.96
C HIS A 78 -2.38 -0.26 10.44
N GLN A 79 -1.39 0.09 11.26
CA GLN A 79 -1.39 -0.19 12.70
C GLN A 79 -2.27 0.77 13.53
N GLY A 80 -2.95 1.73 12.91
CA GLY A 80 -3.72 2.73 13.64
C GLY A 80 -2.86 3.76 14.39
N ARG A 81 -1.54 3.82 14.13
CA ARG A 81 -0.60 4.75 14.77
C ARG A 81 -0.61 6.11 14.09
N TRP A 82 -1.76 6.79 14.16
CA TRP A 82 -2.04 8.00 13.38
C TRP A 82 -1.56 9.30 14.01
N GLU A 83 -1.20 9.29 15.29
CA GLU A 83 -0.69 10.47 15.97
C GLU A 83 0.58 11.01 15.28
N GLY A 84 0.53 12.28 14.85
CA GLY A 84 1.62 12.93 14.12
C GLY A 84 1.88 12.40 12.69
N LEU A 85 1.15 11.36 12.25
CA LEU A 85 1.40 10.66 10.99
C LEU A 85 1.20 11.57 9.77
N HIS A 86 0.18 12.44 9.79
CA HIS A 86 -0.05 13.41 8.73
C HIS A 86 1.15 14.34 8.52
N ALA A 87 1.69 14.91 9.61
CA ALA A 87 2.84 15.80 9.55
C ALA A 87 4.12 15.06 9.11
N ALA A 88 4.28 13.79 9.51
CA ALA A 88 5.38 12.95 9.05
C ALA A 88 5.30 12.66 7.55
N ALA A 89 4.12 12.29 7.05
CA ALA A 89 3.88 12.05 5.62
C ALA A 89 4.06 13.32 4.79
N ASP A 90 3.63 14.48 5.29
CA ASP A 90 3.81 15.78 4.65
C ASP A 90 5.29 16.19 4.54
N ARG A 91 6.08 16.02 5.62
CA ARG A 91 7.54 16.22 5.56
C ARG A 91 8.20 15.28 4.56
N THR A 92 7.81 14.00 4.56
CA THR A 92 8.37 12.97 3.68
C THR A 92 8.05 13.25 2.21
N THR A 93 6.84 13.73 1.92
CA THR A 93 6.42 14.16 0.57
C THR A 93 7.30 15.29 0.04
N ARG A 94 7.65 16.27 0.88
CA ARG A 94 8.57 17.34 0.49
C ARG A 94 10.00 16.85 0.31
N LEU A 95 10.47 15.99 1.22
CA LEU A 95 11.84 15.50 1.23
C LEU A 95 12.18 14.71 -0.04
N TYR A 96 11.22 13.90 -0.53
CA TYR A 96 11.44 13.01 -1.67
C TYR A 96 10.72 13.44 -2.95
N ALA A 97 10.36 14.73 -3.09
CA ALA A 97 9.53 15.25 -4.19
C ALA A 97 10.03 14.89 -5.61
N GLU A 98 11.34 14.70 -5.77
CA GLU A 98 11.98 14.34 -7.04
C GLU A 98 11.99 12.83 -7.33
N ILE A 99 11.53 11.99 -6.39
CA ILE A 99 11.47 10.53 -6.50
C ILE A 99 9.98 10.11 -6.51
N PRO A 100 9.40 9.85 -7.70
CA PRO A 100 7.94 9.67 -7.84
C PRO A 100 7.33 8.60 -6.95
N ASP A 101 7.93 7.43 -6.83
CA ASP A 101 7.36 6.33 -6.03
C ASP A 101 7.35 6.63 -4.54
N LEU A 102 8.43 7.22 -4.01
CA LEU A 102 8.51 7.63 -2.61
C LEU A 102 7.53 8.77 -2.30
N THR A 103 7.41 9.71 -3.23
CA THR A 103 6.43 10.80 -3.14
C THR A 103 5.01 10.24 -3.18
N ALA A 104 4.72 9.29 -4.06
CA ALA A 104 3.38 8.70 -4.19
C ALA A 104 2.94 8.03 -2.88
N GLU A 105 3.82 7.24 -2.27
CA GLU A 105 3.52 6.52 -1.04
C GLU A 105 3.34 7.48 0.15
N ALA A 106 4.18 8.51 0.26
CA ALA A 106 4.00 9.55 1.27
C ALA A 106 2.71 10.36 1.05
N MET A 107 2.36 10.68 -0.19
CA MET A 107 1.10 11.34 -0.54
C MET A 107 -0.11 10.47 -0.23
N LEU A 108 -0.04 9.16 -0.46
CA LEU A 108 -1.09 8.22 -0.08
C LEU A 108 -1.40 8.36 1.42
N VAL A 109 -0.38 8.22 2.28
CA VAL A 109 -0.57 8.31 3.73
C VAL A 109 -1.04 9.70 4.16
N ARG A 110 -0.53 10.76 3.52
CA ARG A 110 -0.99 12.14 3.78
C ARG A 110 -2.48 12.31 3.42
N GLY A 111 -2.90 11.75 2.28
CA GLY A 111 -4.29 11.78 1.83
C GLY A 111 -5.23 10.98 2.73
N LEU A 112 -4.82 9.77 3.14
CA LEU A 112 -5.58 8.92 4.06
C LEU A 112 -5.74 9.57 5.43
N THR A 113 -4.67 10.18 5.98
CA THR A 113 -4.75 10.90 7.26
C THR A 113 -5.53 12.21 7.14
N ALA A 114 -5.41 12.95 6.03
CA ALA A 114 -6.25 14.11 5.76
C ALA A 114 -7.74 13.74 5.78
N LEU A 115 -8.10 12.60 5.17
CA LEU A 115 -9.48 12.10 5.14
C LEU A 115 -9.95 11.64 6.53
N HIS A 116 -9.24 10.69 7.15
CA HIS A 116 -9.74 9.92 8.30
C HIS A 116 -9.44 10.55 9.66
N VAL A 117 -8.42 11.41 9.74
CA VAL A 117 -8.00 12.04 11.00
C VAL A 117 -8.42 13.50 11.03
N LEU A 118 -8.27 14.21 9.92
CA LEU A 118 -8.50 15.66 9.86
C LEU A 118 -9.86 16.05 9.26
N GLY A 119 -10.52 15.14 8.54
CA GLY A 119 -11.76 15.45 7.80
C GLY A 119 -11.55 16.40 6.61
N ASP A 120 -10.31 16.61 6.15
CA ASP A 120 -9.99 17.46 5.00
C ASP A 120 -10.14 16.67 3.70
N VAL A 121 -11.40 16.53 3.27
CA VAL A 121 -11.78 15.84 2.02
C VAL A 121 -11.13 16.48 0.78
N PRO A 122 -11.07 17.82 0.61
CA PRO A 122 -10.38 18.42 -0.53
C PRO A 122 -8.90 18.05 -0.63
N GLN A 123 -8.15 18.10 0.48
CA GLN A 123 -6.74 17.69 0.49
C GLN A 123 -6.59 16.20 0.21
N ALA A 124 -7.41 15.36 0.86
CA ALA A 124 -7.40 13.92 0.64
C ALA A 124 -7.57 13.56 -0.84
N ARG A 125 -8.59 14.12 -1.50
CA ARG A 125 -8.84 13.85 -2.93
C ARG A 125 -7.68 14.25 -3.82
N ARG A 126 -7.04 15.39 -3.56
CA ARG A 126 -5.86 15.84 -4.32
C ARG A 126 -4.69 14.88 -4.18
N ASP A 127 -4.40 14.48 -2.94
CA ASP A 127 -3.26 13.62 -2.63
C ASP A 127 -3.46 12.19 -3.14
N LEU A 128 -4.63 11.59 -2.91
CA LEU A 128 -4.94 10.23 -3.38
C LEU A 128 -4.88 10.15 -4.91
N ALA A 129 -5.48 11.11 -5.62
CA ALA A 129 -5.42 11.18 -7.07
C ALA A 129 -4.00 11.43 -7.60
N ARG A 130 -3.20 12.26 -6.91
CA ARG A 130 -1.81 12.49 -7.29
C ARG A 130 -0.96 11.25 -7.08
N ALA A 131 -1.09 10.57 -5.95
CA ALA A 131 -0.38 9.34 -5.62
C ALA A 131 -0.62 8.26 -6.68
N ALA A 132 -1.88 7.97 -6.99
CA ALA A 132 -2.25 7.00 -8.03
C ALA A 132 -1.72 7.36 -9.42
N ARG A 133 -1.62 8.65 -9.74
CA ARG A 133 -1.11 9.12 -11.06
C ARG A 133 0.41 9.03 -11.20
N ILE A 134 1.17 9.24 -10.13
CA ILE A 134 2.65 9.34 -10.22
C ILE A 134 3.37 8.05 -9.84
N THR A 135 2.70 7.11 -9.17
CA THR A 135 3.29 5.81 -8.88
C THR A 135 3.67 5.09 -10.18
N ARG A 136 4.87 4.52 -10.22
CA ARG A 136 5.41 3.75 -11.34
C ARG A 136 5.56 2.27 -10.97
N TYR A 137 5.95 2.02 -9.73
CA TYR A 137 6.12 0.68 -9.17
C TYR A 137 5.26 0.56 -7.92
N ASP A 138 3.96 0.33 -8.11
CA ASP A 138 3.05 0.13 -6.99
C ASP A 138 3.43 -1.14 -6.21
N THR A 139 3.60 -0.99 -4.91
CA THR A 139 3.87 -2.07 -3.95
C THR A 139 2.62 -2.89 -3.62
N GLY A 140 1.49 -2.58 -4.27
CA GLY A 140 0.19 -3.23 -4.10
C GLY A 140 -0.74 -2.46 -3.15
N VAL A 141 -0.30 -1.32 -2.63
CA VAL A 141 -1.04 -0.52 -1.63
C VAL A 141 -1.58 0.77 -2.23
N ILE A 142 -0.84 1.42 -3.13
CA ILE A 142 -1.17 2.79 -3.55
C ILE A 142 -2.46 2.81 -4.36
N LEU A 143 -2.55 1.99 -5.42
CA LEU A 143 -3.70 2.02 -6.31
C LEU A 143 -4.97 1.48 -5.64
N THR A 144 -4.82 0.47 -4.78
CA THR A 144 -5.94 -0.18 -4.08
C THR A 144 -6.49 0.71 -2.96
N ALA A 145 -5.64 1.23 -2.08
CA ALA A 145 -6.07 2.12 -1.00
C ALA A 145 -6.58 3.46 -1.53
N ALA A 146 -5.96 4.05 -2.57
CA ALA A 146 -6.43 5.30 -3.14
C ALA A 146 -7.81 5.17 -3.81
N ALA A 147 -8.04 4.08 -4.54
CA ALA A 147 -9.34 3.78 -5.13
C ALA A 147 -10.41 3.58 -4.05
N ALA A 148 -10.12 2.77 -3.03
CA ALA A 148 -11.02 2.52 -1.91
C ALA A 148 -11.41 3.81 -1.17
N ALA A 149 -10.42 4.60 -0.76
CA ALA A 149 -10.66 5.86 -0.05
C ALA A 149 -11.47 6.86 -0.90
N THR A 150 -11.16 6.96 -2.20
CA THR A 150 -11.92 7.83 -3.11
C THR A 150 -13.37 7.35 -3.26
N ALA A 151 -13.58 6.06 -3.43
CA ALA A 151 -14.91 5.49 -3.56
C ALA A 151 -15.76 5.69 -2.30
N ARG A 152 -15.18 5.53 -1.11
CA ARG A 152 -15.86 5.83 0.17
C ARG A 152 -16.31 7.28 0.25
N VAL A 153 -15.47 8.24 -0.17
CA VAL A 153 -15.87 9.67 -0.24
C VAL A 153 -17.08 9.89 -1.15
N HIS A 154 -17.19 9.13 -2.25
CA HIS A 154 -18.34 9.22 -3.15
C HIS A 154 -19.60 8.53 -2.58
N LEU A 155 -19.45 7.38 -1.89
CA LEU A 155 -20.55 6.70 -1.21
C LEU A 155 -21.16 7.57 -0.12
N GLU A 156 -20.34 8.13 0.77
CA GLU A 156 -20.79 9.02 1.85
C GLU A 156 -21.53 10.26 1.31
N ALA A 157 -21.20 10.69 0.11
CA ALA A 157 -21.87 11.80 -0.56
C ALA A 157 -23.10 11.39 -1.37
N GLY A 158 -23.55 10.13 -1.30
CA GLY A 158 -24.70 9.62 -2.05
C GLY A 158 -24.47 9.54 -3.56
N ARG A 159 -23.22 9.33 -4.01
CA ARG A 159 -22.84 9.30 -5.44
C ARG A 159 -22.29 7.91 -5.84
N PRO A 160 -23.12 6.84 -5.82
CA PRO A 160 -22.67 5.47 -6.06
C PRO A 160 -22.06 5.26 -7.45
N GLY A 161 -22.54 5.94 -8.50
CA GLY A 161 -21.95 5.85 -9.84
C GLY A 161 -20.50 6.34 -9.88
N GLN A 162 -20.19 7.46 -9.23
CA GLN A 162 -18.82 7.96 -9.12
C GLN A 162 -17.95 7.08 -8.22
N ALA A 163 -18.56 6.45 -7.21
CA ALA A 163 -17.85 5.48 -6.38
C ALA A 163 -17.47 4.23 -7.21
N CYS A 164 -18.34 3.80 -8.14
CA CYS A 164 -18.05 2.72 -9.10
C CYS A 164 -16.89 3.09 -10.00
N GLU A 165 -16.92 4.28 -10.63
CA GLU A 165 -15.83 4.79 -11.46
C GLU A 165 -14.49 4.82 -10.70
N ALA A 166 -14.50 5.16 -9.41
CA ALA A 166 -13.30 5.26 -8.58
C ALA A 166 -12.61 3.91 -8.32
N VAL A 167 -13.34 2.79 -8.30
CA VAL A 167 -12.74 1.44 -8.12
C VAL A 167 -12.49 0.71 -9.43
N GLU A 168 -13.16 1.12 -10.50
CA GLU A 168 -13.25 0.37 -11.75
C GLU A 168 -11.89 0.07 -12.39
N GLU A 169 -11.00 1.06 -12.51
CA GLU A 169 -9.67 0.85 -13.11
C GLU A 169 -8.83 -0.14 -12.29
N THR A 170 -8.87 -0.02 -10.96
CA THR A 170 -8.13 -0.91 -10.06
C THR A 170 -8.67 -2.34 -10.13
N LEU A 171 -9.99 -2.54 -10.19
CA LEU A 171 -10.59 -3.87 -10.36
C LEU A 171 -10.17 -4.52 -11.68
N HIS A 172 -10.30 -3.80 -12.80
CA HIS A 172 -9.85 -4.29 -14.10
C HIS A 172 -8.36 -4.65 -14.11
N ARG A 173 -7.53 -3.89 -13.40
CA ARG A 173 -6.11 -4.19 -13.26
C ARG A 173 -5.90 -5.50 -12.50
N LEU A 174 -6.58 -5.70 -11.37
CA LEU A 174 -6.48 -6.91 -10.55
C LEU A 174 -6.94 -8.14 -11.33
N GLU A 175 -8.09 -8.06 -12.02
CA GLU A 175 -8.63 -9.10 -12.89
C GLU A 175 -7.63 -9.49 -13.99
N ARG A 176 -7.07 -8.49 -14.69
CA ARG A 176 -6.13 -8.72 -15.80
C ARG A 176 -4.79 -9.28 -15.35
N THR A 177 -4.28 -8.90 -14.18
CA THR A 177 -2.96 -9.33 -13.70
C THR A 177 -3.02 -10.56 -12.81
N GLY A 178 -4.19 -10.93 -12.30
CA GLY A 178 -4.34 -11.91 -11.23
C GLY A 178 -3.77 -11.41 -9.90
N GLY A 179 -3.56 -10.11 -9.74
CA GLY A 179 -2.94 -9.47 -8.57
C GLY A 179 -3.80 -9.48 -7.31
N TRP A 180 -4.73 -10.43 -7.16
CA TRP A 180 -5.76 -10.49 -6.13
C TRP A 180 -5.22 -10.47 -4.70
N VAL A 181 -3.98 -10.92 -4.48
CA VAL A 181 -3.30 -10.84 -3.19
C VAL A 181 -3.19 -9.40 -2.64
N TRP A 182 -3.27 -8.39 -3.52
CA TRP A 182 -3.20 -6.97 -3.16
C TRP A 182 -4.58 -6.32 -3.00
N ALA A 183 -5.65 -7.06 -3.25
CA ALA A 183 -7.00 -6.49 -3.31
C ALA A 183 -7.60 -6.20 -1.93
N GLY A 184 -6.94 -6.57 -0.82
CA GLY A 184 -7.47 -6.42 0.54
C GLY A 184 -8.00 -5.02 0.87
N GLU A 185 -7.30 -3.97 0.42
CA GLU A 185 -7.72 -2.58 0.64
C GLU A 185 -8.96 -2.18 -0.18
N VAL A 186 -9.12 -2.71 -1.40
CA VAL A 186 -10.15 -2.27 -2.35
C VAL A 186 -11.36 -3.18 -2.40
N ALA A 187 -11.20 -4.48 -2.18
CA ALA A 187 -12.26 -5.47 -2.37
C ALA A 187 -13.50 -5.22 -1.48
N PRO A 188 -13.36 -4.92 -0.16
CA PRO A 188 -14.53 -4.61 0.67
C PRO A 188 -15.31 -3.39 0.18
N THR A 189 -14.59 -2.31 -0.15
CA THR A 189 -15.20 -1.07 -0.66
C THR A 189 -15.85 -1.31 -2.02
N ALA A 190 -15.21 -2.06 -2.91
CA ALA A 190 -15.77 -2.40 -4.22
C ALA A 190 -17.08 -3.18 -4.09
N VAL A 191 -17.18 -4.12 -3.16
CA VAL A 191 -18.42 -4.85 -2.88
C VAL A 191 -19.54 -3.90 -2.44
N GLU A 192 -19.26 -2.99 -1.50
CA GLU A 192 -20.21 -1.97 -1.04
C GLU A 192 -20.69 -1.08 -2.20
N VAL A 193 -19.75 -0.61 -3.03
CA VAL A 193 -20.02 0.22 -4.21
C VAL A 193 -20.90 -0.49 -5.23
N LEU A 194 -20.63 -1.77 -5.49
CA LEU A 194 -21.39 -2.56 -6.45
C LEU A 194 -22.82 -2.79 -5.95
N TYR A 195 -23.02 -3.07 -4.66
CA TYR A 195 -24.36 -3.16 -4.06
C TYR A 195 -25.10 -1.82 -4.09
N ALA A 196 -24.44 -0.72 -3.71
CA ALA A 196 -25.02 0.62 -3.77
C ALA A 196 -25.41 1.04 -5.20
N SER A 197 -24.76 0.45 -6.22
CA SER A 197 -25.05 0.67 -7.64
C SER A 197 -26.01 -0.35 -8.24
N GLY A 198 -26.61 -1.24 -7.44
CA GLY A 198 -27.54 -2.27 -7.91
C GLY A 198 -26.89 -3.44 -8.66
N GLN A 199 -25.56 -3.57 -8.62
CA GLN A 199 -24.77 -4.60 -9.32
C GLN A 199 -24.48 -5.82 -8.42
N GLY A 200 -25.48 -6.31 -7.68
CA GLY A 200 -25.29 -7.37 -6.69
C GLY A 200 -24.70 -8.68 -7.24
N GLU A 201 -25.04 -9.06 -8.47
CA GLU A 201 -24.41 -10.25 -9.11
C GLU A 201 -22.93 -10.05 -9.38
N ARG A 202 -22.51 -8.83 -9.76
CA ARG A 202 -21.09 -8.51 -9.95
C ARG A 202 -20.36 -8.53 -8.61
N ALA A 203 -20.99 -8.01 -7.55
CA ALA A 203 -20.43 -8.05 -6.21
C ALA A 203 -20.18 -9.50 -5.74
N ARG A 204 -21.15 -10.41 -5.97
CA ARG A 204 -20.99 -11.84 -5.67
C ARG A 204 -19.85 -12.50 -6.46
N ARG A 205 -19.74 -12.18 -7.75
CA ARG A 205 -18.63 -12.69 -8.58
C ARG A 205 -17.28 -12.20 -8.10
N LEU A 206 -17.16 -10.91 -7.77
CA LEU A 206 -15.94 -10.32 -7.22
C LEU A 206 -15.47 -11.06 -5.95
N VAL A 207 -16.40 -11.35 -5.03
CA VAL A 207 -16.10 -12.12 -3.80
C VAL A 207 -15.64 -13.53 -4.14
N ALA A 208 -16.33 -14.23 -5.04
CA ALA A 208 -15.96 -15.59 -5.44
C ALA A 208 -14.60 -15.66 -6.15
N GLU A 209 -14.29 -14.68 -6.99
CA GLU A 209 -13.01 -14.57 -7.68
C GLU A 209 -11.87 -14.26 -6.69
N PHE A 210 -12.10 -13.33 -5.76
CA PHE A 210 -11.12 -13.02 -4.71
C PHE A 210 -10.83 -14.23 -3.82
N ASP A 211 -11.87 -14.94 -3.37
CA ASP A 211 -11.76 -16.15 -2.55
C ASP A 211 -10.96 -17.25 -3.29
N ALA A 212 -11.38 -17.60 -4.51
CA ALA A 212 -10.68 -18.61 -5.31
C ALA A 212 -9.23 -18.23 -5.64
N ALA A 213 -8.94 -16.95 -5.85
CA ALA A 213 -7.60 -16.46 -6.16
C ALA A 213 -6.68 -16.41 -4.92
N THR A 214 -7.24 -16.30 -3.72
CA THR A 214 -6.49 -16.17 -2.46
C THR A 214 -6.46 -17.43 -1.61
N GLU A 215 -7.32 -18.42 -1.86
CA GLU A 215 -7.43 -19.68 -1.09
C GLU A 215 -6.08 -20.38 -0.83
N ARG A 216 -5.18 -20.34 -1.82
CA ARG A 216 -3.85 -20.99 -1.75
C ARG A 216 -2.71 -20.02 -1.45
N LEU A 217 -3.04 -18.75 -1.24
CA LEU A 217 -2.08 -17.72 -0.93
C LEU A 217 -1.95 -17.56 0.57
N ASP A 218 -0.72 -17.28 0.98
CA ASP A 218 -0.39 -16.87 2.33
C ASP A 218 -0.73 -15.38 2.51
N ALA A 219 -1.98 -15.12 2.87
CA ALA A 219 -2.55 -13.81 3.19
C ALA A 219 -3.60 -13.98 4.31
N PRO A 220 -3.36 -13.49 5.54
CA PRO A 220 -4.25 -13.64 6.69
C PRO A 220 -5.52 -12.80 6.61
#